data_AF-A0A413T3L1-F1
#
_entry.id   AF-A0A413T3L1-F1
#
_cell.length_a   1.000
_cell.length_b   1.000
_cell.length_c   1.000
_cell.angle_alpha   90.00
_cell.angle_beta   90.00
_cell.angle_gamma   90.00
#
_symmetry.space_group_name_H-M   'P 1'
#
loop_
_entity.id
_entity.type
_entity.pdbx_description
1 polymer ?
#
loop_
_entity_poly.entity_id
_entity_poly.type
_entity_poly.pdbx_seq_one_letter_code
_entity_poly.pdbx_strand_id
1 'polypeptide(L)'
;MKHTIFNTRQRAKEIIKEAIAVWEQSANSEHLEGIEQDPVFSLFLTALAYQANEIDNEIEQLKTEILYELEQMLVPYERTHALPATATVEVTPSESIVTQTLDHRTVFSLQDTPFTFIPLLSTRVFNSKISSIVRMDNRRWKVVLQFKEPVNNLSGMTFLIGNPHFQDLKVFANGHPLPLIKPWDYADLPLDRCFSLENLIYNQSPIFQPRHIWFDLFARQNVRLFAIDTYKAPSAMSLPNEKLELVFEFFGTDDQFLFDKELLSLNCTILANASIASATLSSSSPITRLNGPNNFSTNWQFLHLLRPEDTQMFKEEPIEIRKMTASRFNPEHLVKLATTLINRFSSDYYAFQGIDSLREGNFMDNFYVLLKKMSEGLAKSPNIYTPNLYLMLKNGNGFHPKDKSLHIDYLVTNGSTVNGLLNKKSQFNLLANGYFTSVKLVAEPMPGFDEVQNIDAENTLTRYYLTTNDRIVTPADIKILCYNELGIRFGITNDMITSIRVRTSRRTERNHCGLETQVYISLKNDPYIKRSFQEKIPMTEMLLQKMIEVRSTNILPVQVSIEIN
;
A
#
# COMPACT_ATOMS: atom_id res chain seq x y z
N MET A 1 -15.51 26.75 -27.66
CA MET A 1 -15.63 27.38 -29.00
C MET A 1 -16.13 28.83 -28.96
N LYS A 2 -17.33 29.16 -28.46
CA LYS A 2 -17.81 30.55 -28.48
C LYS A 2 -16.95 31.53 -27.66
N HIS A 3 -16.44 31.09 -26.51
CA HIS A 3 -15.60 31.92 -25.64
C HIS A 3 -14.18 32.13 -26.20
N THR A 4 -13.62 31.10 -26.86
CA THR A 4 -12.30 31.19 -27.53
C THR A 4 -12.35 32.10 -28.74
N ILE A 5 -13.38 32.00 -29.60
CA ILE A 5 -13.56 32.89 -30.77
C ILE A 5 -13.65 34.37 -30.36
N PHE A 6 -14.28 34.66 -29.23
CA PHE A 6 -14.41 36.02 -28.72
C PHE A 6 -13.06 36.58 -28.25
N ASN A 7 -12.28 35.80 -27.48
CA ASN A 7 -10.93 36.17 -27.04
C ASN A 7 -9.97 36.33 -28.24
N THR A 8 -10.03 35.46 -29.24
CA THR A 8 -9.17 35.57 -30.44
C THR A 8 -9.47 36.85 -31.24
N ARG A 9 -10.75 37.20 -31.41
CA ARG A 9 -11.13 38.45 -32.11
C ARG A 9 -10.75 39.69 -31.32
N GLN A 10 -10.84 39.65 -30.00
CA GLN A 10 -10.41 40.75 -29.14
C GLN A 10 -8.89 40.93 -29.21
N ARG A 11 -8.13 39.84 -29.10
CA ARG A 11 -6.68 39.85 -29.20
C ARG A 11 -6.19 40.28 -30.59
N ALA A 12 -6.89 39.88 -31.66
CA ALA A 12 -6.61 40.37 -33.01
C ALA A 12 -6.79 41.90 -33.11
N LYS A 13 -7.84 42.45 -32.48
CA LYS A 13 -8.07 43.90 -32.41
C LYS A 13 -7.00 44.61 -31.58
N GLU A 14 -6.53 43.99 -30.50
CA GLU A 14 -5.46 44.52 -29.67
C GLU A 14 -4.12 44.52 -30.43
N ILE A 15 -3.77 43.43 -31.11
CA ILE A 15 -2.57 43.34 -31.96
C ILE A 15 -2.63 44.35 -33.12
N ILE A 16 -3.81 44.51 -33.76
CA ILE A 16 -4.03 45.54 -34.78
C ILE A 16 -3.75 46.92 -34.20
N LYS A 17 -4.30 47.24 -33.03
CA LYS A 17 -4.14 48.53 -32.38
C LYS A 17 -2.68 48.81 -31.99
N GLU A 18 -1.97 47.81 -31.50
CA GLU A 18 -0.54 47.91 -31.19
C GLU A 18 0.31 48.06 -32.45
N ALA A 19 0.01 47.31 -33.51
CA ALA A 19 0.69 47.42 -34.79
C ALA A 19 0.53 48.82 -35.38
N ILE A 20 -0.70 49.37 -35.36
CA ILE A 20 -1.00 50.74 -35.80
C ILE A 20 -0.20 51.75 -34.97
N ALA A 21 -0.19 51.61 -33.64
CA ALA A 21 0.55 52.52 -32.76
C ALA A 21 2.07 52.51 -33.03
N VAL A 22 2.64 51.35 -33.38
CA VAL A 22 4.05 51.22 -33.78
C VAL A 22 4.30 51.81 -35.17
N TRP A 23 3.35 51.68 -36.09
CA TRP A 23 3.45 52.20 -37.45
C TRP A 23 3.29 53.70 -37.56
N GLU A 24 2.40 54.29 -36.76
CA GLU A 24 2.25 55.75 -36.61
C GLU A 24 3.53 56.40 -36.09
N GLN A 25 4.36 55.66 -35.34
CA GLN A 25 5.66 56.11 -34.84
C GLN A 25 6.81 55.88 -35.84
N SER A 26 6.55 55.21 -36.97
CA SER A 26 7.56 54.87 -37.97
C SER A 26 7.67 55.92 -39.07
N ALA A 27 8.86 56.08 -39.66
CA ALA A 27 9.14 57.10 -40.69
C ALA A 27 8.39 56.89 -42.02
N ASN A 28 7.64 55.79 -42.19
CA ASN A 28 6.91 55.41 -43.41
C ASN A 28 5.38 55.49 -43.23
N SER A 29 4.89 56.25 -42.26
CA SER A 29 3.47 56.34 -41.90
C SER A 29 2.55 56.67 -43.10
N GLU A 30 3.01 57.50 -44.04
CA GLU A 30 2.26 57.91 -45.25
C GLU A 30 2.01 56.75 -46.23
N HIS A 31 2.83 55.69 -46.22
CA HIS A 31 2.67 54.51 -47.09
C HIS A 31 1.82 53.41 -46.45
N LEU A 32 1.48 53.55 -45.17
CA LEU A 32 0.76 52.55 -44.39
C LEU A 32 -0.71 52.96 -44.12
N GLU A 33 -1.11 54.16 -44.55
CA GLU A 33 -2.46 54.69 -44.41
C GLU A 33 -3.48 53.84 -45.19
N GLY A 34 -4.53 53.35 -44.52
CA GLY A 34 -5.57 52.50 -45.12
C GLY A 34 -5.30 51.00 -45.12
N ILE A 35 -4.12 50.54 -44.70
CA ILE A 35 -3.80 49.10 -44.55
C ILE A 35 -4.74 48.41 -43.55
N GLU A 36 -5.26 49.15 -42.57
CA GLU A 36 -6.25 48.65 -41.60
C GLU A 36 -7.57 48.18 -42.25
N GLN A 37 -7.89 48.71 -43.43
CA GLN A 37 -9.08 48.36 -44.19
C GLN A 37 -8.80 47.23 -45.21
N ASP A 38 -7.54 46.82 -45.37
CA ASP A 38 -7.18 45.71 -46.25
C ASP A 38 -7.68 44.38 -45.65
N PRO A 39 -8.59 43.67 -46.34
CA PRO A 39 -9.10 42.39 -45.87
C PRO A 39 -8.00 41.32 -45.75
N VAL A 40 -6.94 41.39 -46.56
CA VAL A 40 -5.81 40.46 -46.50
C VAL A 40 -4.98 40.70 -45.24
N PHE A 41 -4.69 41.96 -44.92
CA PHE A 41 -3.98 42.33 -43.70
C PHE A 41 -4.77 41.95 -42.44
N SER A 42 -6.08 42.24 -42.41
CA SER A 42 -6.98 41.83 -41.33
C SER A 42 -7.00 40.32 -41.13
N LEU A 43 -6.99 39.55 -42.23
CA LEU A 43 -6.92 38.09 -42.20
C LEU A 43 -5.58 37.58 -41.66
N PHE A 44 -4.46 38.18 -42.07
CA PHE A 44 -3.12 37.84 -41.55
C PHE A 44 -3.01 38.07 -40.04
N LEU A 45 -3.46 39.21 -39.55
CA LEU A 45 -3.43 39.51 -38.12
C LEU A 45 -4.39 38.65 -37.32
N THR A 46 -5.55 38.34 -37.88
CA THR A 46 -6.50 37.42 -37.24
C THR A 46 -5.91 36.01 -37.15
N ALA A 47 -5.21 35.56 -38.20
CA ALA A 47 -4.48 34.30 -38.19
C ALA A 47 -3.32 34.31 -37.19
N LEU A 48 -2.54 35.39 -37.12
CA LEU A 48 -1.46 35.56 -36.14
C LEU A 48 -2.00 35.57 -34.71
N ALA A 49 -3.07 36.30 -34.45
CA ALA A 49 -3.74 36.33 -33.15
C ALA A 49 -4.31 34.96 -32.76
N TYR A 50 -4.83 34.20 -33.74
CA TYR A 50 -5.26 32.82 -33.53
C TYR A 50 -4.07 31.94 -33.12
N GLN A 51 -2.97 31.97 -33.87
CA GLN A 51 -1.76 31.18 -33.56
C GLN A 51 -1.15 31.56 -32.20
N ALA A 52 -1.05 32.86 -31.89
CA ALA A 52 -0.55 33.34 -30.60
C ALA A 52 -1.43 32.87 -29.43
N ASN A 53 -2.76 32.86 -29.61
CA ASN A 53 -3.69 32.39 -28.59
C ASN A 53 -3.61 30.86 -28.42
N GLU A 54 -3.41 30.10 -29.49
CA GLU A 54 -3.16 28.65 -29.39
C GLU A 54 -1.87 28.37 -28.61
N ILE A 55 -0.77 29.07 -28.91
CA ILE A 55 0.50 28.93 -28.16
C ILE A 55 0.31 29.22 -26.67
N ASP A 56 -0.39 30.30 -26.30
CA ASP A 56 -0.63 30.61 -24.89
C ASP A 56 -1.48 29.54 -24.17
N ASN A 57 -2.49 29.00 -24.85
CA ASN A 57 -3.28 27.89 -24.30
C ASN A 57 -2.41 26.64 -24.10
N GLU A 58 -1.48 26.37 -25.02
CA GLU A 58 -0.53 25.27 -24.89
C GLU A 58 0.43 25.47 -23.72
N ILE A 59 0.92 26.69 -23.49
CA ILE A 59 1.78 27.02 -22.34
C ILE A 59 1.05 26.79 -21.01
N GLU A 60 -0.19 27.27 -20.88
CA GLU A 60 -0.99 27.05 -19.66
C GLU A 60 -1.32 25.57 -19.43
N GLN A 61 -1.57 24.83 -20.51
CA GLN A 61 -1.75 23.38 -20.42
C GLN A 61 -0.47 22.69 -19.96
N LEU A 62 0.68 23.03 -20.55
CA LEU A 62 1.98 22.45 -20.21
C LEU A 62 2.38 22.73 -18.75
N LYS A 63 2.07 23.93 -18.24
CA LYS A 63 2.26 24.26 -16.82
C LYS A 63 1.44 23.34 -15.90
N THR A 64 0.20 23.05 -16.28
CA THR A 64 -0.68 22.14 -15.51
C THR A 64 -0.15 20.70 -15.56
N GLU A 65 0.34 20.25 -16.73
CA GLU A 65 0.92 18.92 -16.92
C GLU A 65 2.20 18.72 -16.11
N ILE A 66 3.12 19.69 -16.11
CA ILE A 66 4.37 19.64 -15.33
C ILE A 66 4.08 19.57 -13.83
N LEU A 67 3.11 20.37 -13.35
CA LEU A 67 2.73 20.35 -11.94
C LEU A 67 2.16 18.98 -11.54
N TYR A 68 1.31 18.39 -12.38
CA TYR A 68 0.76 17.06 -12.14
C TYR A 68 1.85 15.98 -12.13
N GLU A 69 2.82 16.04 -13.04
CA GLU A 69 3.95 15.10 -13.06
C GLU A 69 4.83 15.23 -11.80
N LEU A 70 5.06 16.46 -11.34
CA LEU A 70 5.75 16.74 -10.08
C LEU A 70 4.97 16.17 -8.88
N GLU A 71 3.66 16.38 -8.83
CA GLU A 71 2.78 15.81 -7.80
C GLU A 71 2.89 14.28 -7.75
N GLN A 72 2.82 13.61 -8.91
CA GLN A 72 2.98 12.16 -8.98
C GLN A 72 4.36 11.67 -8.52
N MET A 73 5.43 12.44 -8.77
CA MET A 73 6.77 12.11 -8.30
C MET A 73 6.90 12.26 -6.77
N LEU A 74 6.15 13.18 -6.17
CA LEU A 74 6.18 13.43 -4.72
C LEU A 74 5.40 12.38 -3.92
N VAL A 75 4.48 11.63 -4.56
CA VAL A 75 3.71 10.59 -3.88
C VAL A 75 4.48 9.25 -3.87
N PRO A 76 4.89 8.75 -2.69
CA PRO A 76 5.47 7.42 -2.57
C PRO A 76 4.46 6.35 -3.02
N TYR A 77 4.87 5.46 -3.93
CA TYR A 77 4.06 4.31 -4.35
C TYR A 77 3.66 3.41 -3.15
N GLU A 78 4.51 3.36 -2.12
CA GLU A 78 4.33 2.71 -0.82
C GLU A 78 3.06 3.11 -0.10
N ARG A 79 2.45 4.25 -0.44
CA ARG A 79 1.27 4.74 0.25
C ARG A 79 0.00 4.62 -0.57
N THR A 80 0.16 4.43 -1.88
CA THR A 80 -0.95 4.10 -2.76
C THR A 80 -1.11 2.60 -2.98
N HIS A 81 -0.09 1.77 -2.72
CA HIS A 81 -0.15 0.32 -2.95
C HIS A 81 -1.23 -0.42 -2.14
N ALA A 82 -1.61 -1.59 -2.66
CA ALA A 82 -2.55 -2.50 -2.02
C ALA A 82 -2.00 -3.05 -0.70
N LEU A 83 -2.88 -3.32 0.26
CA LEU A 83 -2.56 -3.90 1.55
C LEU A 83 -3.24 -5.28 1.68
N PRO A 84 -2.51 -6.34 2.07
CA PRO A 84 -3.11 -7.66 2.19
C PRO A 84 -4.00 -7.76 3.42
N ALA A 85 -5.03 -8.60 3.33
CA ALA A 85 -5.81 -9.04 4.48
C ALA A 85 -4.94 -9.90 5.41
N THR A 86 -5.18 -9.86 6.72
CA THR A 86 -4.43 -10.65 7.70
C THR A 86 -5.33 -11.50 8.58
N ALA A 87 -4.84 -12.65 9.03
CA ALA A 87 -5.55 -13.52 9.97
C ALA A 87 -4.57 -14.13 10.96
N THR A 88 -4.89 -14.13 12.25
CA THR A 88 -4.04 -14.81 13.25
C THR A 88 -4.53 -16.21 13.48
N VAL A 89 -3.64 -17.19 13.34
CA VAL A 89 -3.97 -18.61 13.45
C VAL A 89 -3.04 -19.33 14.41
N GLU A 90 -3.57 -20.34 15.06
CA GLU A 90 -2.84 -21.39 15.78
C GLU A 90 -2.70 -22.60 14.86
N VAL A 91 -1.49 -23.12 14.73
CA VAL A 91 -1.17 -24.24 13.84
C VAL A 91 -0.74 -25.45 14.65
N THR A 92 -1.34 -26.61 14.36
CA THR A 92 -0.91 -27.88 14.95
C THR A 92 -0.10 -28.71 13.96
N PRO A 93 1.08 -29.20 14.34
CA PRO A 93 1.83 -30.14 13.51
C PRO A 93 1.12 -31.49 13.41
N SER A 94 1.44 -32.24 12.36
CA SER A 94 0.97 -33.61 12.22
C SER A 94 1.56 -34.51 13.30
N GLU A 95 0.88 -35.62 13.59
CA GLU A 95 1.30 -36.51 14.68
C GLU A 95 2.72 -37.03 14.49
N SER A 96 3.17 -37.26 13.26
CA SER A 96 4.52 -37.76 12.98
C SER A 96 5.64 -36.73 13.21
N ILE A 97 5.30 -35.46 13.37
CA ILE A 97 6.28 -34.37 13.40
C ILE A 97 6.43 -33.82 14.79
N VAL A 98 7.70 -33.63 15.15
CA VAL A 98 8.13 -33.15 16.46
C VAL A 98 8.25 -31.64 16.45
N THR A 99 9.01 -31.13 15.48
CA THR A 99 9.19 -29.70 15.22
C THR A 99 9.30 -29.45 13.74
N GLN A 100 8.73 -28.34 13.28
CA GLN A 100 8.84 -27.89 11.90
C GLN A 100 8.86 -26.36 11.88
N THR A 101 9.67 -25.78 11.00
CA THR A 101 9.65 -24.33 10.74
C THR A 101 8.46 -24.01 9.85
N LEU A 102 7.69 -23.01 10.25
CA LEU A 102 6.58 -22.42 9.53
C LEU A 102 7.01 -21.08 8.95
N ASP A 103 7.11 -21.04 7.62
CA ASP A 103 7.62 -19.93 6.81
C ASP A 103 6.75 -19.75 5.55
N HIS A 104 7.13 -18.81 4.66
CA HIS A 104 6.41 -18.52 3.41
C HIS A 104 6.20 -19.73 2.48
N ARG A 105 6.96 -20.83 2.65
CA ARG A 105 6.81 -22.04 1.84
C ARG A 105 5.56 -22.82 2.21
N THR A 106 5.01 -22.58 3.39
CA THR A 106 3.75 -23.19 3.83
C THR A 106 2.59 -22.30 3.40
N VAL A 107 1.83 -22.76 2.41
CA VAL A 107 0.70 -21.99 1.87
C VAL A 107 -0.61 -22.50 2.46
N PHE A 108 -1.42 -21.55 2.94
CA PHE A 108 -2.76 -21.77 3.47
C PHE A 108 -3.79 -21.33 2.42
N SER A 109 -4.86 -22.08 2.24
CA SER A 109 -6.02 -21.65 1.46
C SER A 109 -7.21 -21.39 2.37
N LEU A 110 -7.95 -20.32 2.08
CA LEU A 110 -9.23 -20.10 2.73
C LEU A 110 -10.25 -21.11 2.17
N GLN A 111 -10.92 -21.85 3.06
CA GLN A 111 -11.81 -22.96 2.71
C GLN A 111 -12.85 -22.54 1.66
N ASP A 112 -13.05 -23.39 0.64
CA ASP A 112 -13.98 -23.19 -0.49
C ASP A 112 -13.72 -21.94 -1.34
N THR A 113 -12.49 -21.40 -1.29
CA THR A 113 -12.09 -20.23 -2.07
C THR A 113 -10.72 -20.42 -2.74
N PRO A 114 -10.41 -19.65 -3.81
CA PRO A 114 -9.08 -19.65 -4.43
C PRO A 114 -8.07 -18.78 -3.66
N PHE A 115 -8.45 -18.15 -2.56
CA PHE A 115 -7.59 -17.20 -1.85
C PHE A 115 -6.54 -17.92 -1.01
N THR A 116 -5.29 -17.51 -1.20
CA THR A 116 -4.13 -18.08 -0.52
C THR A 116 -3.51 -17.10 0.45
N PHE A 117 -2.87 -17.65 1.47
CA PHE A 117 -2.23 -16.92 2.55
C PHE A 117 -0.88 -17.57 2.88
N ILE A 118 0.08 -16.73 3.26
CA ILE A 118 1.41 -17.16 3.71
C ILE A 118 1.74 -16.56 5.10
N PRO A 119 2.54 -17.24 5.93
CA PRO A 119 2.98 -16.69 7.21
C PRO A 119 3.80 -15.41 7.06
N LEU A 120 3.44 -14.39 7.84
CA LEU A 120 4.19 -13.14 7.96
C LEU A 120 5.49 -13.34 8.76
N LEU A 121 5.47 -14.25 9.74
CA LEU A 121 6.57 -14.55 10.64
C LEU A 121 7.16 -15.93 10.34
N SER A 122 8.48 -16.04 10.44
CA SER A 122 9.18 -17.33 10.50
C SER A 122 9.13 -17.85 11.93
N THR A 123 8.38 -18.93 12.16
CA THR A 123 8.11 -19.46 13.50
C THR A 123 8.44 -20.94 13.58
N ARG A 124 8.84 -21.41 14.76
CA ARG A 124 9.09 -22.83 15.00
C ARG A 124 7.89 -23.44 15.71
N VAL A 125 7.22 -24.35 15.02
CA VAL A 125 6.03 -25.04 15.51
C VAL A 125 6.46 -26.31 16.24
N PHE A 126 6.05 -26.44 17.49
CA PHE A 126 6.34 -27.61 18.33
C PHE A 126 5.08 -28.46 18.51
N ASN A 127 5.24 -29.79 18.45
CA ASN A 127 4.18 -30.71 18.83
C ASN A 127 4.07 -30.76 20.36
N SER A 128 3.33 -29.79 20.90
CA SER A 128 3.19 -29.55 22.33
C SER A 128 1.73 -29.32 22.70
N LYS A 129 1.38 -29.68 23.93
CA LYS A 129 0.05 -29.45 24.51
C LYS A 129 0.20 -28.81 25.89
N ILE A 130 -0.69 -27.88 26.21
CA ILE A 130 -0.78 -27.30 27.55
C ILE A 130 -1.39 -28.37 28.48
N SER A 131 -0.60 -28.88 29.41
CA SER A 131 -1.08 -29.89 30.38
C SER A 131 -1.81 -29.24 31.55
N SER A 132 -1.27 -28.13 32.09
CA SER A 132 -1.91 -27.39 33.18
C SER A 132 -1.44 -25.94 33.22
N ILE A 133 -2.31 -25.07 33.73
CA ILE A 133 -2.01 -23.69 34.10
C ILE A 133 -2.46 -23.51 35.54
N VAL A 134 -1.53 -23.18 36.43
CA VAL A 134 -1.79 -23.04 37.87
C VAL A 134 -1.30 -21.67 38.33
N ARG A 135 -2.19 -20.90 38.94
CA ARG A 135 -1.82 -19.62 39.56
C ARG A 135 -0.91 -19.88 40.76
N MET A 136 0.29 -19.30 40.77
CA MET A 136 1.23 -19.39 41.89
C MET A 136 1.01 -18.26 42.88
N ASP A 137 0.94 -17.03 42.37
CA ASP A 137 0.72 -15.83 43.15
C ASP A 137 -0.15 -14.82 42.38
N ASN A 138 -0.22 -13.57 42.83
CA ASN A 138 -1.06 -12.56 42.19
C ASN A 138 -0.62 -12.21 40.75
N ARG A 139 0.65 -12.43 40.40
CA ARG A 139 1.27 -12.02 39.14
C ARG A 139 1.90 -13.18 38.35
N ARG A 140 2.04 -14.37 38.94
CA ARG A 140 2.75 -15.51 38.36
C ARG A 140 1.86 -16.72 38.16
N TRP A 141 1.95 -17.30 36.98
CA TRP A 141 1.28 -18.55 36.61
C TRP A 141 2.30 -19.57 36.16
N LYS A 142 2.19 -20.78 36.70
CA LYS A 142 2.95 -21.95 36.27
C LYS A 142 2.20 -22.61 35.12
N VAL A 143 2.81 -22.62 33.95
CA VAL A 143 2.32 -23.28 32.73
C VAL A 143 3.17 -24.50 32.48
N VAL A 144 2.56 -25.68 32.44
CA VAL A 144 3.25 -26.93 32.13
C VAL A 144 2.94 -27.30 30.69
N LEU A 145 3.99 -27.42 29.88
CA LEU A 145 3.92 -27.86 28.49
C LEU A 145 4.37 -29.32 28.40
N GLN A 146 3.59 -30.13 27.70
CA GLN A 146 3.95 -31.50 27.36
C GLN A 146 4.29 -31.58 25.87
N PHE A 147 5.54 -31.90 25.57
CA PHE A 147 6.05 -32.14 24.23
C PHE A 147 5.96 -33.61 23.87
N LYS A 148 5.82 -33.91 22.58
CA LYS A 148 5.84 -35.29 22.08
C LYS A 148 7.21 -35.95 22.26
N GLU A 149 8.28 -35.19 22.03
CA GLU A 149 9.67 -35.61 22.23
C GLU A 149 10.38 -34.57 23.09
N PRO A 150 11.47 -34.96 23.77
CA PRO A 150 12.12 -34.08 24.71
C PRO A 150 12.80 -32.90 24.00
N VAL A 151 12.52 -31.67 24.46
CA VAL A 151 13.01 -30.42 23.86
C VAL A 151 13.93 -29.72 24.86
N ASN A 152 15.04 -29.15 24.37
CA ASN A 152 15.99 -28.36 25.15
C ASN A 152 16.00 -26.87 24.81
N ASN A 153 15.41 -26.48 23.68
CA ASN A 153 15.42 -25.10 23.20
C ASN A 153 14.08 -24.70 22.57
N LEU A 154 13.47 -23.64 23.10
CA LEU A 154 12.21 -23.07 22.64
C LEU A 154 12.39 -21.90 21.66
N SER A 155 13.61 -21.61 21.20
CA SER A 155 13.89 -20.52 20.27
C SER A 155 13.00 -20.63 19.02
N GLY A 156 12.38 -19.51 18.64
CA GLY A 156 11.44 -19.40 17.52
C GLY A 156 10.01 -19.85 17.84
N MET A 157 9.73 -20.39 19.03
CA MET A 157 8.36 -20.71 19.44
C MET A 157 7.57 -19.42 19.67
N THR A 158 6.33 -19.40 19.19
CA THR A 158 5.39 -18.30 19.38
C THR A 158 4.18 -18.72 20.18
N PHE A 159 3.62 -17.78 20.93
CA PHE A 159 2.38 -17.97 21.68
C PHE A 159 1.58 -16.67 21.77
N LEU A 160 0.27 -16.79 21.89
CA LEU A 160 -0.66 -15.68 21.98
C LEU A 160 -1.40 -15.69 23.31
N ILE A 161 -1.52 -14.50 23.91
CA ILE A 161 -2.34 -14.29 25.11
C ILE A 161 -3.64 -13.59 24.72
N GLY A 162 -4.76 -14.28 24.91
CA GLY A 162 -6.09 -13.80 24.54
C GLY A 162 -6.60 -12.66 25.44
N ASN A 163 -6.11 -12.56 26.67
CA ASN A 163 -6.47 -11.48 27.59
C ASN A 163 -5.52 -10.28 27.44
N PRO A 164 -5.98 -9.12 26.93
CA PRO A 164 -5.12 -7.96 26.71
C PRO A 164 -4.85 -7.11 27.98
N HIS A 165 -5.50 -7.41 29.12
CA HIS A 165 -5.47 -6.63 30.37
C HIS A 165 -4.17 -6.83 31.18
N PHE A 166 -3.03 -6.59 30.54
CA PHE A 166 -1.72 -6.54 31.19
C PHE A 166 -0.79 -5.59 30.41
N GLN A 167 0.21 -5.04 31.09
CA GLN A 167 1.17 -4.12 30.50
C GLN A 167 2.40 -4.84 29.94
N ASP A 168 2.94 -5.80 30.69
CA ASP A 168 4.15 -6.53 30.31
C ASP A 168 4.14 -7.98 30.78
N LEU A 169 4.96 -8.81 30.15
CA LEU A 169 5.12 -10.23 30.43
C LEU A 169 6.60 -10.63 30.45
N LYS A 170 6.98 -11.43 31.45
CA LYS A 170 8.24 -12.19 31.46
C LYS A 170 7.93 -13.67 31.58
N VAL A 171 8.68 -14.49 30.86
CA VAL A 171 8.56 -15.95 30.94
C VAL A 171 9.89 -16.52 31.40
N PHE A 172 9.82 -17.42 32.37
CA PHE A 172 10.97 -18.14 32.90
C PHE A 172 10.85 -19.62 32.62
N ALA A 173 11.93 -20.25 32.17
CA ALA A 173 12.06 -21.70 32.07
C ALA A 173 13.06 -22.18 33.11
N ASN A 174 12.66 -23.10 33.99
CA ASN A 174 13.52 -23.66 35.04
C ASN A 174 14.27 -22.59 35.88
N GLY A 175 13.63 -21.45 36.14
CA GLY A 175 14.20 -20.33 36.91
C GLY A 175 15.05 -19.34 36.12
N HIS A 176 15.29 -19.57 34.82
CA HIS A 176 16.01 -18.63 33.94
C HIS A 176 15.03 -17.85 33.05
N PRO A 177 15.18 -16.51 32.90
CA PRO A 177 14.33 -15.73 32.01
C PRO A 177 14.60 -16.09 30.55
N LEU A 178 13.54 -16.30 29.78
CA LEU A 178 13.62 -16.45 28.34
C LEU A 178 13.62 -15.06 27.68
N PRO A 179 14.44 -14.83 26.64
CA PRO A 179 14.34 -13.59 25.88
C PRO A 179 13.05 -13.64 25.05
N LEU A 180 12.20 -12.65 25.26
CA LEU A 180 10.93 -12.52 24.56
C LEU A 180 10.98 -11.30 23.66
N ILE A 181 10.66 -11.52 22.38
CA ILE A 181 10.28 -10.46 21.46
C ILE A 181 8.82 -10.16 21.73
N LYS A 182 8.53 -8.94 22.17
CA LYS A 182 7.18 -8.53 22.56
C LYS A 182 6.40 -7.98 21.37
N PRO A 183 5.07 -7.89 21.45
CA PRO A 183 4.24 -7.39 20.36
C PRO A 183 4.58 -5.96 19.89
N TRP A 184 5.23 -5.17 20.76
CA TRP A 184 5.62 -3.79 20.48
C TRP A 184 7.11 -3.64 20.13
N ASP A 185 7.90 -4.72 20.19
CA ASP A 185 9.32 -4.74 19.81
C ASP A 185 9.44 -5.01 18.29
N TYR A 186 8.85 -4.12 17.49
CA TYR A 186 8.65 -4.34 16.05
C TYR A 186 9.95 -4.64 15.29
N ALA A 187 11.06 -4.01 15.67
CA ALA A 187 12.35 -4.17 15.01
C ALA A 187 12.91 -5.59 15.09
N ASP A 188 12.55 -6.33 16.14
CA ASP A 188 13.09 -7.65 16.44
C ASP A 188 12.09 -8.78 16.08
N LEU A 189 10.95 -8.44 15.47
CA LEU A 189 9.98 -9.44 15.01
C LEU A 189 10.66 -10.40 14.01
N PRO A 190 10.43 -11.73 14.14
CA PRO A 190 11.01 -12.73 13.25
C PRO A 190 10.25 -12.75 11.92
N LEU A 191 10.31 -11.65 11.17
CA LEU A 191 9.70 -11.53 9.85
C LEU A 191 10.28 -12.60 8.92
N ASP A 192 9.41 -13.26 8.18
CA ASP A 192 9.85 -14.19 7.15
C ASP A 192 10.68 -13.46 6.07
N ARG A 193 11.55 -14.19 5.35
CA ARG A 193 12.40 -13.63 4.28
C ARG A 193 11.61 -12.77 3.30
N CYS A 194 10.40 -13.21 2.94
CA CYS A 194 9.52 -12.50 2.01
C CYS A 194 8.91 -11.21 2.59
N PHE A 195 9.02 -10.96 3.89
CA PHE A 195 8.54 -9.74 4.55
C PHE A 195 9.66 -8.99 5.29
N SER A 196 10.91 -9.42 5.11
CA SER A 196 12.07 -8.81 5.74
C SER A 196 12.46 -7.48 5.06
N LEU A 197 12.93 -6.54 5.87
CA LEU A 197 13.31 -5.20 5.39
C LEU A 197 14.49 -5.23 4.40
N GLU A 198 15.40 -6.20 4.55
CA GLU A 198 16.58 -6.35 3.70
C GLU A 198 16.23 -6.79 2.28
N ASN A 199 15.10 -7.49 2.10
CA ASN A 199 14.67 -8.01 0.82
C ASN A 199 13.69 -7.09 0.07
N LEU A 200 13.40 -5.90 0.61
CA LEU A 200 12.62 -4.85 -0.06
C LEU A 200 13.52 -4.02 -0.99
N ILE A 201 13.65 -4.46 -2.26
CA ILE A 201 14.42 -3.71 -3.29
C ILE A 201 13.62 -2.56 -3.85
N TYR A 202 12.35 -2.80 -4.14
CA TYR A 202 11.48 -1.72 -4.57
C TYR A 202 11.16 -0.85 -3.34
N ASN A 203 11.03 0.47 -3.54
CA ASN A 203 10.57 1.46 -2.55
C ASN A 203 11.62 2.21 -1.71
N GLN A 204 12.93 2.08 -1.95
CA GLN A 204 13.90 2.95 -1.28
C GLN A 204 13.92 4.35 -1.90
N SER A 205 12.88 5.15 -1.67
CA SER A 205 13.02 6.59 -1.84
C SER A 205 13.93 7.13 -0.75
N PRO A 206 14.91 8.00 -1.06
CA PRO A 206 15.70 8.67 -0.02
C PRO A 206 14.83 9.53 0.91
N ILE A 207 13.60 9.86 0.49
CA ILE A 207 12.64 10.66 1.25
C ILE A 207 11.70 9.78 2.09
N PHE A 208 11.47 8.51 1.69
CA PHE A 208 10.47 7.64 2.32
C PHE A 208 11.07 6.32 2.79
N GLN A 209 10.90 5.98 4.07
CA GLN A 209 11.36 4.69 4.61
C GLN A 209 10.26 3.61 4.45
N PRO A 210 10.49 2.52 3.69
CA PRO A 210 9.54 1.42 3.49
C PRO A 210 9.18 0.64 4.76
N ARG A 211 9.92 0.88 5.84
CA ARG A 211 9.87 0.10 7.08
C ARG A 211 8.48 0.06 7.71
N HIS A 212 7.62 1.04 7.42
CA HIS A 212 6.31 1.17 8.07
C HIS A 212 5.23 0.17 7.59
N ILE A 213 5.37 -0.46 6.41
CA ILE A 213 4.28 -1.27 5.83
C ILE A 213 4.03 -2.56 6.62
N TRP A 214 5.07 -3.38 6.84
CA TRP A 214 4.92 -4.66 7.55
C TRP A 214 4.62 -4.45 9.03
N PHE A 215 5.20 -3.40 9.62
CA PHE A 215 4.87 -2.98 10.97
C PHE A 215 3.41 -2.56 11.07
N ASP A 216 2.88 -1.79 10.11
CA ASP A 216 1.47 -1.46 10.07
C ASP A 216 0.60 -2.72 9.99
N LEU A 217 0.97 -3.74 9.20
CA LEU A 217 0.19 -4.98 9.10
C LEU A 217 0.17 -5.77 10.41
N PHE A 218 1.32 -5.95 11.04
CA PHE A 218 1.40 -6.60 12.34
C PHE A 218 0.63 -5.81 13.41
N ALA A 219 0.87 -4.49 13.46
CA ALA A 219 0.22 -3.60 14.42
C ALA A 219 -1.30 -3.59 14.25
N ARG A 220 -1.82 -3.58 13.02
CA ARG A 220 -3.28 -3.62 12.75
C ARG A 220 -3.94 -4.82 13.41
N GLN A 221 -3.29 -5.98 13.39
CA GLN A 221 -3.80 -7.19 14.02
C GLN A 221 -3.92 -7.04 15.55
N ASN A 222 -3.01 -6.29 16.20
CA ASN A 222 -2.96 -6.01 17.66
C ASN A 222 -3.23 -7.21 18.54
N VAL A 223 -2.55 -8.30 18.21
CA VAL A 223 -2.57 -9.49 19.02
C VAL A 223 -1.40 -9.44 20.00
N ARG A 224 -1.61 -9.94 21.22
CA ARG A 224 -0.54 -10.12 22.20
C ARG A 224 0.26 -11.38 21.86
N LEU A 225 0.88 -11.38 20.69
CA LEU A 225 1.72 -12.44 20.17
C LEU A 225 3.16 -12.22 20.63
N PHE A 226 3.72 -13.21 21.31
CA PHE A 226 5.11 -13.21 21.77
C PHE A 226 5.90 -14.26 20.99
N ALA A 227 7.17 -13.96 20.71
CA ALA A 227 8.12 -14.92 20.17
C ALA A 227 9.29 -15.08 21.14
N ILE A 228 9.78 -16.32 21.28
CA ILE A 228 10.99 -16.59 22.05
C ILE A 228 12.20 -16.38 21.13
N ASP A 229 13.04 -15.40 21.45
CA ASP A 229 14.25 -15.11 20.69
C ASP A 229 15.29 -16.23 20.86
N THR A 230 16.31 -16.21 20.01
CA THR A 230 17.45 -17.12 20.09
C THR A 230 18.18 -16.98 21.42
N TYR A 231 18.34 -18.11 22.12
CA TYR A 231 19.13 -18.15 23.35
C TYR A 231 20.00 -19.40 23.42
N LYS A 232 21.12 -19.25 24.12
CA LYS A 232 21.96 -20.40 24.52
C LYS A 232 21.32 -21.02 25.75
N ALA A 233 20.85 -22.26 25.61
CA ALA A 233 20.34 -23.02 26.74
C ALA A 233 21.42 -23.08 27.84
N PRO A 234 21.13 -22.64 29.08
CA PRO A 234 22.02 -22.84 30.24
C PRO A 234 22.38 -24.32 30.37
N SER A 235 23.52 -24.65 30.96
CA SER A 235 23.94 -26.05 31.18
C SER A 235 22.91 -26.90 31.95
N ALA A 236 22.04 -26.27 32.76
CA ALA A 236 20.90 -26.92 33.41
C ALA A 236 19.72 -27.27 32.47
N MET A 237 19.63 -26.64 31.29
CA MET A 237 18.64 -26.90 30.23
C MET A 237 19.17 -27.85 29.13
N SER A 238 20.40 -28.38 29.27
CA SER A 238 20.99 -29.23 28.23
C SER A 238 20.35 -30.61 28.12
N LEU A 239 19.70 -31.08 29.20
CA LEU A 239 18.95 -32.33 29.20
C LEU A 239 17.56 -32.08 28.59
N PRO A 240 17.23 -32.74 27.49
CA PRO A 240 15.96 -32.52 26.81
C PRO A 240 14.84 -33.07 27.70
N ASN A 241 13.77 -32.29 27.88
CA ASN A 241 12.64 -32.65 28.75
C ASN A 241 11.35 -32.79 27.95
N GLU A 242 10.59 -33.87 28.18
CA GLU A 242 9.25 -34.06 27.60
C GLU A 242 8.21 -33.16 28.27
N LYS A 243 8.40 -32.85 29.56
CA LYS A 243 7.57 -31.90 30.31
C LYS A 243 8.41 -30.71 30.72
N LEU A 244 8.00 -29.53 30.28
CA LEU A 244 8.69 -28.28 30.61
C LEU A 244 7.77 -27.39 31.44
N GLU A 245 8.31 -26.87 32.53
CA GLU A 245 7.61 -25.94 33.40
C GLU A 245 8.06 -24.51 33.09
N LEU A 246 7.10 -23.68 32.69
CA LEU A 246 7.28 -22.27 32.43
C LEU A 246 6.58 -21.45 33.51
N VAL A 247 7.19 -20.36 33.95
CA VAL A 247 6.56 -19.39 34.86
C VAL A 247 6.33 -18.10 34.09
N PHE A 248 5.05 -17.75 33.92
CA PHE A 248 4.60 -16.51 33.28
C PHE A 248 4.39 -15.47 34.38
N GLU A 249 5.17 -14.40 34.36
CA GLU A 249 5.08 -13.27 35.28
C GLU A 249 4.52 -12.04 34.56
N PHE A 250 3.30 -11.65 34.92
CA PHE A 250 2.59 -10.51 34.35
C PHE A 250 2.77 -9.25 35.19
N PHE A 251 2.84 -8.11 34.50
CA PHE A 251 2.95 -6.78 35.10
C PHE A 251 1.78 -5.89 34.67
N GLY A 252 1.31 -5.04 35.59
CA GLY A 252 0.21 -4.11 35.32
C GLY A 252 -1.14 -4.80 35.10
N THR A 253 -1.40 -5.90 35.81
CA THR A 253 -2.67 -6.63 35.78
C THR A 253 -3.69 -6.03 36.74
N ASP A 254 -4.96 -6.05 36.35
CA ASP A 254 -6.09 -5.67 37.21
C ASP A 254 -6.53 -6.82 38.12
N ASP A 255 -7.31 -6.52 39.16
CA ASP A 255 -7.82 -7.52 40.13
C ASP A 255 -8.69 -8.61 39.47
N GLN A 256 -9.22 -8.35 38.28
CA GLN A 256 -10.05 -9.25 37.47
C GLN A 256 -9.27 -10.00 36.39
N PHE A 257 -7.94 -9.91 36.37
CA PHE A 257 -7.13 -10.57 35.34
C PHE A 257 -7.26 -12.10 35.42
N LEU A 258 -7.73 -12.70 34.33
CA LEU A 258 -7.84 -14.13 34.15
C LEU A 258 -6.81 -14.63 33.14
N PHE A 259 -6.16 -15.74 33.48
CA PHE A 259 -5.24 -16.45 32.60
C PHE A 259 -5.43 -17.94 32.79
N ASP A 260 -5.99 -18.58 31.77
CA ASP A 260 -6.36 -19.98 31.75
C ASP A 260 -5.96 -20.63 30.40
N LYS A 261 -6.33 -21.90 30.22
CA LYS A 261 -5.94 -22.69 29.05
C LYS A 261 -6.64 -22.22 27.76
N GLU A 262 -7.78 -21.54 27.86
CA GLU A 262 -8.49 -21.01 26.68
C GLU A 262 -7.87 -19.70 26.19
N LEU A 263 -7.27 -18.93 27.10
CA LEU A 263 -6.62 -17.66 26.82
C LEU A 263 -5.14 -17.79 26.42
N LEU A 264 -4.58 -19.00 26.36
CA LEU A 264 -3.23 -19.27 25.88
C LEU A 264 -3.28 -20.17 24.64
N SER A 265 -2.91 -19.62 23.48
CA SER A 265 -2.71 -20.40 22.25
C SER A 265 -1.22 -20.51 21.94
N LEU A 266 -0.79 -21.70 21.51
CA LEU A 266 0.60 -21.98 21.13
C LEU A 266 0.75 -21.98 19.61
N ASN A 267 1.99 -21.97 19.12
CA ASN A 267 2.30 -22.09 17.69
C ASN A 267 1.50 -21.10 16.82
N CYS A 268 1.36 -19.86 17.30
CA CYS A 268 0.55 -18.85 16.65
C CYS A 268 1.38 -18.10 15.60
N THR A 269 0.79 -17.83 14.45
CA THR A 269 1.38 -16.95 13.43
C THR A 269 0.31 -16.03 12.84
N ILE A 270 0.76 -14.97 12.19
CA ILE A 270 -0.09 -14.09 11.40
C ILE A 270 0.05 -14.51 9.95
N LEU A 271 -1.06 -14.87 9.33
CA LEU A 271 -1.17 -15.13 7.91
C LEU A 271 -1.49 -13.82 7.18
N ALA A 272 -0.81 -13.57 6.06
CA ALA A 272 -1.11 -12.48 5.14
C ALA A 272 -1.65 -13.05 3.83
N ASN A 273 -2.69 -12.43 3.26
CA ASN A 273 -3.18 -12.74 1.91
C ASN A 273 -2.16 -12.25 0.89
N ALA A 274 -1.14 -13.06 0.68
CA ALA A 274 -0.10 -12.83 -0.30
C ALA A 274 0.27 -14.15 -0.96
N SER A 275 0.73 -14.07 -2.20
CA SER A 275 1.33 -15.18 -2.91
C SER A 275 2.63 -14.73 -3.57
N ILE A 276 3.57 -15.67 -3.69
CA ILE A 276 4.84 -15.45 -4.38
C ILE A 276 4.62 -15.78 -5.85
N ALA A 277 4.95 -14.82 -6.71
CA ALA A 277 5.05 -15.00 -8.14
C ALA A 277 6.49 -14.71 -8.58
N SER A 278 6.89 -15.28 -9.70
CA SER A 278 8.25 -15.16 -10.20
C SER A 278 8.26 -14.67 -11.64
N ALA A 279 9.29 -13.92 -12.00
CA ALA A 279 9.52 -13.45 -13.35
C ALA A 279 11.01 -13.58 -13.71
N THR A 280 11.29 -13.81 -15.00
CA THR A 280 12.65 -13.92 -15.50
C THR A 280 12.90 -12.84 -16.55
N LEU A 281 13.96 -12.06 -16.35
CA LEU A 281 14.40 -11.01 -17.26
C LEU A 281 15.66 -11.46 -18.00
N SER A 282 15.79 -11.08 -19.27
CA SER A 282 16.98 -11.36 -20.09
C SER A 282 17.24 -10.23 -21.08
N SER A 283 18.40 -10.22 -21.74
CA SER A 283 18.65 -9.25 -22.82
C SER A 283 17.64 -9.37 -23.98
N SER A 284 17.14 -10.58 -24.26
CA SER A 284 16.09 -10.82 -25.27
C SER A 284 14.67 -10.49 -24.79
N SER A 285 14.45 -10.49 -23.47
CA SER A 285 13.16 -10.19 -22.83
C SER A 285 13.37 -9.24 -21.64
N PRO A 286 13.72 -7.98 -21.89
CA PRO A 286 14.15 -7.05 -20.85
C PRO A 286 12.98 -6.44 -20.06
N ILE A 287 11.74 -6.70 -20.48
CA ILE A 287 10.52 -6.17 -19.89
C ILE A 287 9.56 -7.34 -19.68
N THR A 288 9.00 -7.43 -18.48
CA THR A 288 7.95 -8.41 -18.17
C THR A 288 6.87 -7.79 -17.30
N ARG A 289 5.65 -8.29 -17.43
CA ARG A 289 4.50 -7.81 -16.66
C ARG A 289 4.41 -8.55 -15.33
N LEU A 290 4.17 -7.81 -14.25
CA LEU A 290 3.95 -8.38 -12.92
C LEU A 290 2.50 -8.81 -12.78
N ASN A 291 2.27 -10.11 -12.70
CA ASN A 291 0.95 -10.74 -12.63
C ASN A 291 0.89 -11.73 -11.46
N GLY A 292 -0.31 -12.17 -11.09
CA GLY A 292 -0.43 -13.24 -10.10
C GLY A 292 0.04 -14.60 -10.62
N PRO A 293 0.31 -15.55 -9.71
CA PRO A 293 0.81 -16.88 -10.06
C PRO A 293 -0.21 -17.73 -10.84
N ASN A 294 -1.51 -17.41 -10.77
CA ASN A 294 -2.57 -18.15 -11.44
C ASN A 294 -3.39 -17.25 -12.39
N ASN A 295 -3.77 -17.79 -13.56
CA ASN A 295 -4.63 -17.14 -14.56
C ASN A 295 -6.12 -17.02 -14.16
N PHE A 296 -6.49 -17.43 -12.95
CA PHE A 296 -7.85 -17.24 -12.45
C PHE A 296 -8.11 -15.75 -12.23
N SER A 297 -9.37 -15.32 -12.45
CA SER A 297 -9.86 -13.94 -12.43
C SER A 297 -9.83 -13.25 -11.05
N THR A 298 -8.83 -13.55 -10.23
CA THR A 298 -8.58 -12.88 -8.97
C THR A 298 -7.78 -11.61 -9.25
N ASN A 299 -8.29 -10.46 -8.82
CA ASN A 299 -7.64 -9.15 -8.98
C ASN A 299 -6.32 -9.09 -8.18
N TRP A 300 -5.27 -9.66 -8.74
CA TRP A 300 -3.93 -9.61 -8.17
C TRP A 300 -3.37 -8.20 -8.27
N GLN A 301 -2.89 -7.70 -7.15
CA GLN A 301 -2.25 -6.40 -7.01
C GLN A 301 -0.85 -6.62 -6.47
N PHE A 302 0.09 -5.84 -7.00
CA PHE A 302 1.49 -5.94 -6.61
C PHE A 302 1.70 -5.41 -5.18
N LEU A 303 2.50 -6.11 -4.39
CA LEU A 303 2.92 -5.66 -3.07
C LEU A 303 4.35 -5.12 -3.10
N HIS A 304 5.33 -5.99 -3.33
CA HIS A 304 6.73 -5.61 -3.40
C HIS A 304 7.58 -6.67 -4.13
N LEU A 305 8.80 -6.26 -4.46
CA LEU A 305 9.79 -7.11 -5.13
C LEU A 305 10.79 -7.65 -4.13
N LEU A 306 11.07 -8.95 -4.22
CA LEU A 306 12.05 -9.63 -3.39
C LEU A 306 13.44 -9.49 -3.99
N ARG A 307 14.41 -9.22 -3.12
CA ARG A 307 15.81 -9.14 -3.50
C ARG A 307 16.27 -10.44 -4.17
N PRO A 308 16.78 -10.38 -5.42
CA PRO A 308 17.45 -11.51 -6.04
C PRO A 308 18.63 -11.94 -5.20
N GLU A 309 19.02 -13.21 -5.33
CA GLU A 309 20.19 -13.72 -4.62
C GLU A 309 21.45 -12.97 -5.04
N ASP A 310 22.34 -12.69 -4.08
CA ASP A 310 23.59 -11.94 -4.34
C ASP A 310 24.49 -12.65 -5.37
N THR A 311 24.26 -13.95 -5.62
CA THR A 311 24.93 -14.75 -6.64
C THR A 311 24.60 -14.31 -8.08
N GLN A 312 23.42 -13.72 -8.31
CA GLN A 312 22.93 -13.32 -9.64
C GLN A 312 23.22 -11.85 -9.99
N MET A 313 23.52 -11.02 -8.99
CA MET A 313 23.65 -9.56 -9.14
C MET A 313 25.09 -9.14 -9.50
N PHE A 314 25.26 -8.16 -10.40
CA PHE A 314 26.57 -7.60 -10.77
C PHE A 314 26.49 -6.08 -10.95
N LYS A 315 27.13 -5.33 -10.03
CA LYS A 315 27.07 -3.85 -9.89
C LYS A 315 25.69 -3.34 -9.43
N GLU A 316 25.42 -2.02 -9.58
CA GLU A 316 24.17 -1.35 -9.17
C GLU A 316 22.91 -2.12 -9.59
N GLU A 317 21.82 -1.95 -8.84
CA GLU A 317 20.56 -2.68 -9.05
C GLU A 317 20.07 -2.57 -10.51
N PRO A 318 20.07 -3.68 -11.27
CA PRO A 318 19.89 -3.63 -12.72
C PRO A 318 18.43 -3.55 -13.14
N ILE A 319 17.53 -3.28 -12.19
CA ILE A 319 16.09 -3.49 -12.30
C ILE A 319 15.37 -2.17 -12.03
N GLU A 320 14.29 -1.93 -12.75
CA GLU A 320 13.37 -0.83 -12.53
C GLU A 320 11.94 -1.35 -12.60
N ILE A 321 11.09 -0.96 -11.66
CA ILE A 321 9.66 -1.17 -11.79
C ILE A 321 9.04 0.12 -12.31
N ARG A 322 8.22 -0.02 -13.33
CA ARG A 322 7.50 1.09 -13.93
C ARG A 322 6.04 0.70 -14.09
N LYS A 323 5.13 1.58 -13.68
CA LYS A 323 3.78 1.57 -14.25
C LYS A 323 3.95 1.80 -15.74
N MET A 324 3.49 0.91 -16.62
CA MET A 324 3.49 1.13 -18.07
C MET A 324 2.09 0.80 -18.57
N THR A 325 1.47 1.73 -19.32
CA THR A 325 0.18 1.69 -20.05
C THR A 325 -0.59 3.01 -19.87
N ALA A 326 -1.83 3.09 -20.39
CA ALA A 326 -2.82 4.14 -20.18
C ALA A 326 -3.24 4.37 -18.72
N SER A 327 -2.49 3.86 -17.74
CA SER A 327 -2.61 4.17 -16.32
C SER A 327 -1.59 5.20 -15.83
N ARG A 328 -0.51 5.45 -16.60
CA ARG A 328 0.31 6.67 -16.43
C ARG A 328 -0.48 7.93 -16.78
N PHE A 329 -1.41 7.76 -17.72
CA PHE A 329 -2.23 8.85 -18.22
C PHE A 329 -3.63 8.65 -17.68
N ASN A 330 -4.28 9.72 -17.23
CA ASN A 330 -5.73 9.66 -17.08
C ASN A 330 -6.33 9.32 -18.46
N PRO A 331 -7.24 8.33 -18.60
CA PRO A 331 -7.85 7.98 -19.89
C PRO A 331 -8.46 9.19 -20.60
N GLU A 332 -9.05 10.13 -19.85
CA GLU A 332 -9.56 11.39 -20.39
C GLU A 332 -8.44 12.28 -20.92
N HIS A 333 -7.33 12.35 -20.19
CA HIS A 333 -6.15 13.10 -20.61
C HIS A 333 -5.50 12.49 -21.85
N LEU A 334 -5.43 11.17 -21.93
CA LEU A 334 -4.86 10.45 -23.07
C LEU A 334 -5.72 10.62 -24.33
N VAL A 335 -7.05 10.61 -24.18
CA VAL A 335 -7.97 10.95 -25.27
C VAL A 335 -7.80 12.41 -25.68
N LYS A 336 -7.62 13.33 -24.73
CA LYS A 336 -7.33 14.75 -25.02
C LYS A 336 -6.01 14.92 -25.77
N LEU A 337 -4.93 14.25 -25.36
CA LEU A 337 -3.63 14.27 -26.03
C LEU A 337 -3.73 13.68 -27.45
N ALA A 338 -4.41 12.54 -27.61
CA ALA A 338 -4.64 11.95 -28.93
C ALA A 338 -5.43 12.89 -29.85
N THR A 339 -6.45 13.56 -29.31
CA THR A 339 -7.25 14.56 -30.04
C THR A 339 -6.41 15.78 -30.40
N THR A 340 -5.54 16.23 -29.51
CA THR A 340 -4.62 17.36 -29.74
C THR A 340 -3.63 17.02 -30.84
N LEU A 341 -3.09 15.80 -30.83
CA LEU A 341 -2.18 15.30 -31.88
C LEU A 341 -2.89 15.25 -33.24
N ILE A 342 -4.13 14.76 -33.29
CA ILE A 342 -4.96 14.77 -34.50
C ILE A 342 -5.18 16.20 -35.00
N ASN A 343 -5.55 17.12 -34.11
CA ASN A 343 -5.81 18.51 -34.48
C ASN A 343 -4.54 19.22 -34.98
N ARG A 344 -3.39 19.00 -34.33
CA ARG A 344 -2.09 19.52 -34.79
C ARG A 344 -1.73 18.96 -36.15
N PHE A 345 -1.86 17.65 -36.33
CA PHE A 345 -1.64 17.03 -37.63
C PHE A 345 -2.55 17.63 -38.71
N SER A 346 -3.83 17.87 -38.41
CA SER A 346 -4.77 18.51 -39.35
C SER A 346 -4.46 19.98 -39.62
N SER A 347 -3.92 20.72 -38.64
CA SER A 347 -3.46 22.11 -38.82
C SER A 347 -2.22 22.15 -39.72
N ASP A 348 -1.23 21.32 -39.41
CA ASP A 348 0.06 21.29 -40.10
C ASP A 348 -0.01 20.55 -41.44
N TYR A 349 -1.08 19.78 -41.68
CA TYR A 349 -1.34 19.11 -42.95
C TYR A 349 -1.15 20.04 -44.15
N TYR A 350 -1.62 21.28 -44.04
CA TYR A 350 -1.48 22.28 -45.10
C TYR A 350 -0.04 22.76 -45.31
N ALA A 351 0.80 22.73 -44.27
CA ALA A 351 2.22 23.08 -44.38
C ALA A 351 3.01 22.04 -45.18
N PHE A 352 2.56 20.78 -45.20
CA PHE A 352 3.23 19.68 -45.90
C PHE A 352 2.69 19.41 -47.31
N GLN A 353 1.67 20.14 -47.78
CA GLN A 353 1.10 19.96 -49.12
C GLN A 353 2.07 20.25 -50.27
N GLY A 354 3.12 21.04 -50.02
CA GLY A 354 4.13 21.39 -51.01
C GLY A 354 5.20 20.32 -51.26
N ILE A 355 5.15 19.19 -50.55
CA ILE A 355 6.12 18.09 -50.70
C ILE A 355 5.49 16.97 -51.53
N ASP A 356 5.81 16.93 -52.82
CA ASP A 356 5.21 16.00 -53.79
C ASP A 356 5.34 14.53 -53.38
N SER A 357 6.48 14.15 -52.78
CA SER A 357 6.74 12.77 -52.33
C SER A 357 5.81 12.30 -51.20
N LEU A 358 5.22 13.22 -50.41
CA LEU A 358 4.25 12.88 -49.37
C LEU A 358 2.81 12.85 -49.89
N ARG A 359 2.56 13.54 -51.00
CA ARG A 359 1.26 13.69 -51.65
C ARG A 359 0.93 12.52 -52.58
N GLU A 360 1.92 12.00 -53.31
CA GLU A 360 1.73 10.97 -54.34
C GLU A 360 1.39 9.57 -53.79
N GLY A 361 1.46 9.35 -52.48
CA GLY A 361 1.30 8.03 -51.86
C GLY A 361 0.08 7.80 -50.97
N ASN A 362 -0.88 8.73 -50.88
CA ASN A 362 -1.94 8.73 -49.86
C ASN A 362 -1.40 8.53 -48.42
N PHE A 363 -0.12 8.83 -48.20
CA PHE A 363 0.59 8.51 -46.97
C PHE A 363 0.03 9.32 -45.79
N MET A 364 -0.25 10.60 -46.03
CA MET A 364 -0.83 11.51 -45.03
C MET A 364 -2.27 11.12 -44.67
N ASP A 365 -3.08 10.70 -45.65
CA ASP A 365 -4.44 10.20 -45.41
C ASP A 365 -4.42 8.89 -44.63
N ASN A 366 -3.53 7.96 -44.99
CA ASN A 366 -3.34 6.71 -44.26
C ASN A 366 -2.89 6.96 -42.83
N PHE A 367 -1.97 7.90 -42.61
CA PHE A 367 -1.50 8.28 -41.28
C PHE A 367 -2.62 8.90 -40.44
N TYR A 368 -3.42 9.80 -41.03
CA TYR A 368 -4.60 10.37 -40.37
C TYR A 368 -5.62 9.29 -39.97
N VAL A 369 -5.92 8.34 -40.85
CA VAL A 369 -6.80 7.21 -40.56
C VAL A 369 -6.24 6.35 -39.43
N LEU A 370 -4.92 6.15 -39.38
CA LEU A 370 -4.24 5.39 -38.33
C LEU A 370 -4.30 6.10 -36.97
N LEU A 371 -4.04 7.41 -36.94
CA LEU A 371 -4.20 8.25 -35.75
C LEU A 371 -5.65 8.27 -35.25
N LYS A 372 -6.61 8.41 -36.16
CA LYS A 372 -8.04 8.38 -35.83
C LYS A 372 -8.44 7.03 -35.25
N LYS A 373 -8.02 5.93 -35.88
CA LYS A 373 -8.24 4.56 -35.37
C LYS A 373 -7.62 4.35 -34.00
N MET A 374 -6.44 4.92 -33.74
CA MET A 374 -5.80 4.92 -32.42
C MET A 374 -6.67 5.68 -31.40
N SER A 375 -7.09 6.91 -31.71
CA SER A 375 -7.95 7.71 -30.80
C SER A 375 -9.29 7.05 -30.50
N GLU A 376 -9.93 6.44 -31.51
CA GLU A 376 -11.19 5.71 -31.33
C GLU A 376 -11.00 4.43 -30.51
N GLY A 377 -9.87 3.73 -30.70
CA GLY A 377 -9.51 2.58 -29.88
C GLY A 377 -9.31 2.94 -28.42
N LEU A 378 -8.71 4.11 -28.15
CA LEU A 378 -8.53 4.65 -26.81
C LEU A 378 -9.86 5.07 -26.17
N ALA A 379 -10.75 5.72 -26.93
CA ALA A 379 -12.06 6.13 -26.45
C ALA A 379 -13.04 4.95 -26.19
N LYS A 380 -12.91 3.86 -26.95
CA LYS A 380 -13.74 2.65 -26.83
C LYS A 380 -13.20 1.64 -25.82
N SER A 381 -11.95 1.79 -25.38
CA SER A 381 -11.32 0.92 -24.40
C SER A 381 -12.07 1.05 -23.07
N PRO A 382 -12.68 -0.02 -22.53
CA PRO A 382 -13.29 0.06 -21.22
C PRO A 382 -12.20 0.34 -20.19
N ASN A 383 -12.51 1.09 -19.12
CA ASN A 383 -11.64 1.32 -17.96
C ASN A 383 -11.41 0.02 -17.15
N ILE A 384 -11.07 -1.08 -17.82
CA ILE A 384 -10.68 -2.32 -17.17
C ILE A 384 -9.22 -2.13 -16.76
N TYR A 385 -9.07 -1.63 -15.53
CA TYR A 385 -7.79 -1.51 -14.86
C TYR A 385 -7.21 -2.89 -14.60
N THR A 386 -6.44 -3.39 -15.56
CA THR A 386 -5.58 -4.56 -15.34
C THR A 386 -4.31 -4.12 -14.60
N PRO A 387 -3.71 -4.94 -13.72
CA PRO A 387 -2.52 -4.55 -12.95
C PRO A 387 -1.36 -4.16 -13.90
N ASN A 388 -0.86 -2.93 -13.75
CA ASN A 388 -0.10 -2.20 -14.78
C ASN A 388 1.40 -2.02 -14.48
N LEU A 389 1.94 -2.82 -13.55
CA LEU A 389 3.35 -2.72 -13.19
C LEU A 389 4.17 -3.67 -14.04
N TYR A 390 5.20 -3.11 -14.65
CA TYR A 390 6.16 -3.82 -15.45
C TYR A 390 7.51 -3.76 -14.77
N LEU A 391 8.19 -4.88 -14.84
CA LEU A 391 9.53 -5.06 -14.37
C LEU A 391 10.46 -4.94 -15.57
N MET A 392 11.42 -4.04 -15.48
CA MET A 392 12.30 -3.66 -16.57
C MET A 392 13.76 -3.79 -16.17
N LEU A 393 14.62 -4.10 -17.13
CA LEU A 393 16.06 -4.01 -16.97
C LEU A 393 16.55 -2.61 -17.29
N LYS A 394 17.25 -1.98 -16.35
CA LYS A 394 17.95 -0.70 -16.56
C LYS A 394 19.12 -0.86 -17.51
N ASN A 395 19.91 -1.92 -17.31
CA ASN A 395 21.14 -2.18 -18.05
C ASN A 395 21.21 -3.63 -18.52
N GLY A 396 21.46 -3.87 -19.81
CA GLY A 396 21.65 -5.23 -20.35
C GLY A 396 22.88 -5.97 -19.80
N ASN A 397 23.82 -5.25 -19.19
CA ASN A 397 25.06 -5.78 -18.60
C ASN A 397 25.00 -5.86 -17.06
N GLY A 398 23.81 -5.74 -16.46
CA GLY A 398 23.62 -5.67 -15.02
C GLY A 398 23.63 -7.02 -14.27
N PHE A 399 23.82 -8.12 -14.99
CA PHE A 399 23.84 -9.47 -14.43
C PHE A 399 25.26 -10.01 -14.35
N HIS A 400 25.47 -10.98 -13.45
CA HIS A 400 26.75 -11.66 -13.36
C HIS A 400 27.16 -12.21 -14.75
N PRO A 401 28.42 -12.05 -15.20
CA PRO A 401 28.82 -12.40 -16.57
C PRO A 401 28.60 -13.88 -16.95
N LYS A 402 28.37 -14.75 -15.96
CA LYS A 402 28.04 -16.16 -16.14
C LYS A 402 26.53 -16.40 -16.37
N ASP A 403 25.68 -15.49 -15.93
CA ASP A 403 24.23 -15.62 -15.98
C ASP A 403 23.65 -14.85 -17.17
N LYS A 404 22.82 -15.52 -17.96
CA LYS A 404 22.17 -14.95 -19.16
C LYS A 404 20.81 -14.31 -18.84
N SER A 405 20.31 -14.50 -17.64
CA SER A 405 18.99 -14.08 -17.19
C SER A 405 18.95 -13.89 -15.68
N LEU A 406 18.07 -13.01 -15.21
CA LEU A 406 17.84 -12.75 -13.80
C LEU A 406 16.47 -13.27 -13.38
N HIS A 407 16.45 -14.07 -12.33
CA HIS A 407 15.22 -14.57 -11.72
C HIS A 407 14.82 -13.67 -10.56
N ILE A 408 13.56 -13.27 -10.53
CA ILE A 408 13.06 -12.31 -9.56
C ILE A 408 11.73 -12.79 -9.03
N ASP A 409 11.66 -12.91 -7.70
CA ASP A 409 10.42 -13.18 -7.00
C ASP A 409 9.76 -11.87 -6.55
N TYR A 410 8.44 -11.86 -6.48
CA TYR A 410 7.66 -10.74 -6.01
C TYR A 410 6.39 -11.22 -5.32
N LEU A 411 5.89 -10.39 -4.40
CA LEU A 411 4.64 -10.65 -3.71
C LEU A 411 3.48 -9.94 -4.40
N VAL A 412 2.35 -10.64 -4.45
CA VAL A 412 1.07 -10.11 -4.90
C VAL A 412 -0.03 -10.42 -3.87
N THR A 413 -1.04 -9.56 -3.80
CA THR A 413 -2.21 -9.70 -2.92
C THR A 413 -3.52 -9.64 -3.71
N ASN A 414 -4.61 -10.14 -3.13
CA ASN A 414 -5.96 -9.99 -3.67
C ASN A 414 -6.69 -8.76 -3.11
N GLY A 415 -6.03 -7.95 -2.28
CA GLY A 415 -6.55 -6.67 -1.78
C GLY A 415 -7.91 -6.82 -1.09
N SER A 416 -8.87 -5.99 -1.48
CA SER A 416 -10.21 -5.94 -0.87
C SER A 416 -11.12 -7.11 -1.24
N THR A 417 -10.80 -7.86 -2.31
CA THR A 417 -11.66 -8.93 -2.83
C THR A 417 -11.88 -10.08 -1.84
N VAL A 418 -10.95 -10.27 -0.90
CA VAL A 418 -11.01 -11.32 0.12
C VAL A 418 -11.98 -10.97 1.25
N ASN A 419 -12.27 -9.69 1.46
CA ASN A 419 -12.98 -9.17 2.63
C ASN A 419 -14.42 -9.69 2.74
N GLY A 420 -15.05 -10.05 1.62
CA GLY A 420 -16.40 -10.62 1.62
C GLY A 420 -16.47 -12.03 2.20
N LEU A 421 -15.35 -12.78 2.18
CA LEU A 421 -15.30 -14.18 2.59
C LEU A 421 -14.50 -14.41 3.87
N LEU A 422 -13.64 -13.45 4.24
CA LEU A 422 -12.82 -13.51 5.45
C LEU A 422 -13.57 -12.93 6.66
N ASN A 423 -13.87 -13.77 7.65
CA ASN A 423 -14.58 -13.41 8.87
C ASN A 423 -14.17 -14.32 10.03
N LYS A 424 -14.76 -14.14 11.22
CA LYS A 424 -14.43 -14.92 12.44
C LYS A 424 -14.69 -16.43 12.33
N LYS A 425 -15.52 -16.87 11.36
CA LYS A 425 -15.87 -18.27 11.13
C LYS A 425 -15.04 -18.90 10.00
N SER A 426 -14.17 -18.13 9.37
CA SER A 426 -13.30 -18.61 8.30
C SER A 426 -12.39 -19.72 8.79
N GLN A 427 -12.28 -20.78 7.98
CA GLN A 427 -11.37 -21.90 8.21
C GLN A 427 -10.30 -21.92 7.13
N PHE A 428 -9.11 -22.37 7.52
CA PHE A 428 -7.95 -22.43 6.63
C PHE A 428 -7.54 -23.88 6.43
N ASN A 429 -7.32 -24.23 5.16
CA ASN A 429 -6.76 -25.50 4.75
C ASN A 429 -5.27 -25.31 4.40
N LEU A 430 -4.49 -26.37 4.52
CA LEU A 430 -3.08 -26.38 4.12
C LEU A 430 -2.97 -26.97 2.72
N LEU A 431 -2.30 -26.27 1.81
CA LEU A 431 -2.24 -26.68 0.40
C LEU A 431 -1.22 -27.77 0.09
N ALA A 432 -0.10 -27.87 0.83
CA ALA A 432 0.81 -29.01 0.73
C ALA A 432 1.87 -29.02 1.85
N ASN A 433 2.20 -30.24 2.30
CA ASN A 433 3.47 -30.75 2.87
C ASN A 433 3.25 -31.87 3.90
N GLY A 434 1.99 -32.13 4.30
CA GLY A 434 1.67 -33.16 5.32
C GLY A 434 2.23 -32.85 6.72
N TYR A 435 2.84 -31.68 6.88
CA TYR A 435 3.54 -31.32 8.10
C TYR A 435 2.64 -30.75 9.21
N PHE A 436 1.49 -30.23 8.82
CA PHE A 436 0.52 -29.60 9.71
C PHE A 436 -0.86 -30.20 9.45
N THR A 437 -1.68 -30.32 10.49
CA THR A 437 -2.97 -31.04 10.44
C THR A 437 -4.17 -30.15 10.69
N SER A 438 -4.04 -29.17 11.59
CA SER A 438 -5.13 -28.27 11.93
C SER A 438 -4.66 -26.83 12.04
N VAL A 439 -5.55 -25.94 11.65
CA VAL A 439 -5.37 -24.49 11.68
C VAL A 439 -6.61 -23.89 12.31
N LYS A 440 -6.44 -23.17 13.42
CA LYS A 440 -7.53 -22.55 14.16
C LYS A 440 -7.36 -21.04 14.15
N LEU A 441 -8.40 -20.30 13.77
CA LEU A 441 -8.41 -18.85 13.89
C LEU A 441 -8.47 -18.46 15.38
N VAL A 442 -7.56 -17.60 15.83
CA VAL A 442 -7.45 -17.19 17.24
C VAL A 442 -7.77 -15.71 17.49
N ALA A 443 -7.83 -14.90 16.43
CA ALA A 443 -8.21 -13.49 16.52
C ALA A 443 -9.05 -13.07 15.31
N GLU A 444 -9.74 -11.95 15.43
CA GLU A 444 -10.49 -11.38 14.31
C GLU A 444 -9.55 -11.05 13.14
N PRO A 445 -9.89 -11.47 11.90
CA PRO A 445 -9.06 -11.16 10.74
C PRO A 445 -9.22 -9.69 10.35
N MET A 446 -8.15 -9.10 9.80
CA MET A 446 -8.17 -7.74 9.26
C MET A 446 -8.35 -7.75 7.74
N PRO A 447 -9.12 -6.80 7.17
CA PRO A 447 -9.39 -6.71 5.74
C PRO A 447 -8.18 -6.19 4.98
N GLY A 448 -8.10 -6.60 3.72
CA GLY A 448 -7.19 -6.03 2.74
C GLY A 448 -7.77 -4.77 2.11
N PHE A 449 -6.90 -3.96 1.50
CA PHE A 449 -7.25 -2.74 0.79
C PHE A 449 -6.62 -2.76 -0.60
N ASP A 450 -7.33 -2.22 -1.57
CA ASP A 450 -6.82 -2.10 -2.94
C ASP A 450 -5.88 -0.90 -3.08
N GLU A 451 -5.10 -0.89 -4.16
CA GLU A 451 -4.31 0.26 -4.57
C GLU A 451 -5.24 1.48 -4.74
N VAL A 452 -4.82 2.62 -4.19
CA VAL A 452 -5.53 3.90 -4.32
C VAL A 452 -5.51 4.31 -5.78
N GLN A 453 -6.68 4.42 -6.39
CA GLN A 453 -6.85 4.83 -7.79
C GLN A 453 -7.62 6.15 -7.94
N ASN A 454 -8.28 6.60 -6.88
CA ASN A 454 -9.07 7.84 -6.93
C ASN A 454 -8.14 9.05 -6.80
N ILE A 455 -8.17 9.95 -7.78
CA ILE A 455 -7.38 11.19 -7.83
C ILE A 455 -7.60 12.04 -6.58
N ASP A 456 -8.83 12.14 -6.07
CA ASP A 456 -9.11 12.91 -4.86
C ASP A 456 -8.47 12.29 -3.62
N ALA A 457 -8.41 10.96 -3.60
CA ALA A 457 -7.78 10.20 -2.53
C ALA A 457 -6.25 10.30 -2.62
N GLU A 458 -5.66 10.20 -3.82
CA GLU A 458 -4.24 10.45 -4.07
C GLU A 458 -3.84 11.87 -3.68
N ASN A 459 -4.65 12.88 -4.05
CA ASN A 459 -4.41 14.28 -3.68
C ASN A 459 -4.47 14.50 -2.16
N THR A 460 -5.45 13.87 -1.49
CA THR A 460 -5.57 13.93 -0.03
C THR A 460 -4.38 13.27 0.65
N LEU A 461 -3.93 12.13 0.13
CA LEU A 461 -2.74 11.41 0.57
C LEU A 461 -1.49 12.29 0.40
N THR A 462 -1.30 12.86 -0.78
CA THR A 462 -0.19 13.77 -1.11
C THR A 462 -0.13 14.92 -0.11
N ARG A 463 -1.26 15.58 0.14
CA ARG A 463 -1.36 16.68 1.11
C ARG A 463 -1.02 16.22 2.52
N TYR A 464 -1.53 15.08 2.96
CA TYR A 464 -1.19 14.52 4.26
C TYR A 464 0.31 14.31 4.39
N TYR A 465 0.96 13.64 3.42
CA TYR A 465 2.39 13.35 3.49
C TYR A 465 3.26 14.61 3.42
N LEU A 466 2.95 15.55 2.52
CA LEU A 466 3.70 16.82 2.45
C LEU A 466 3.58 17.63 3.74
N THR A 467 2.47 17.50 4.46
CA THR A 467 2.22 18.23 5.71
C THR A 467 2.86 17.56 6.93
N THR A 468 2.69 16.24 7.06
CA THR A 468 3.03 15.50 8.29
C THR A 468 4.28 14.65 8.16
N ASN A 469 4.73 14.32 6.94
CA ASN A 469 5.72 13.28 6.67
C ASN A 469 5.40 11.95 7.39
N ASP A 470 4.11 11.64 7.54
CA ASP A 470 3.58 10.52 8.35
C ASP A 470 3.91 10.55 9.85
N ARG A 471 4.39 11.68 10.35
CA ARG A 471 4.63 11.89 11.78
C ARG A 471 3.38 12.48 12.40
N ILE A 472 3.00 11.96 13.56
CA ILE A 472 1.87 12.50 14.33
C ILE A 472 2.43 13.17 15.58
N VAL A 473 2.30 14.49 15.62
CA VAL A 473 2.79 15.30 16.75
C VAL A 473 1.66 16.14 17.31
N THR A 474 0.87 16.76 16.44
CA THR A 474 -0.18 17.72 16.81
C THR A 474 -1.59 17.12 16.70
N PRO A 475 -2.57 17.69 17.41
CA PRO A 475 -3.98 17.33 17.21
C PRO A 475 -4.48 17.57 15.78
N ALA A 476 -3.86 18.48 15.03
CA ALA A 476 -4.18 18.70 13.62
C ALA A 476 -3.73 17.53 12.76
N ASP A 477 -2.53 16.97 13.01
CA ASP A 477 -2.02 15.80 12.31
C ASP A 477 -2.93 14.58 12.51
N ILE A 478 -3.42 14.39 13.75
CA ILE A 478 -4.41 13.34 14.07
C ILE A 478 -5.69 13.51 13.23
N LYS A 479 -6.20 14.75 13.11
CA LYS A 479 -7.39 15.00 12.28
C LYS A 479 -7.13 14.70 10.81
N ILE A 480 -6.02 15.16 10.26
CA ILE A 480 -5.69 14.94 8.84
C ILE A 480 -5.51 13.45 8.58
N LEU A 481 -4.85 12.70 9.48
CA LEU A 481 -4.79 11.24 9.40
C LEU A 481 -6.19 10.63 9.35
N CYS A 482 -7.08 11.00 10.27
CA CYS A 482 -8.43 10.43 10.29
C CYS A 482 -9.20 10.73 9.01
N TYR A 483 -9.14 11.96 8.48
CA TYR A 483 -9.74 12.30 7.19
C TYR A 483 -9.19 11.44 6.05
N ASN A 484 -7.86 11.30 6.00
CA ASN A 484 -7.17 10.54 4.98
C ASN A 484 -7.56 9.06 5.00
N GLU A 485 -7.52 8.43 6.17
CA GLU A 485 -7.82 7.01 6.34
C GLU A 485 -9.31 6.68 6.11
N LEU A 486 -10.22 7.54 6.58
CA LEU A 486 -11.66 7.39 6.34
C LEU A 486 -12.00 7.51 4.84
N GLY A 487 -11.39 8.47 4.15
CA GLY A 487 -11.58 8.66 2.71
C GLY A 487 -11.02 7.52 1.88
N ILE A 488 -9.76 7.14 2.11
CA ILE A 488 -9.05 6.15 1.30
C ILE A 488 -9.62 4.74 1.47
N ARG A 489 -9.82 4.31 2.72
CA ARG A 489 -10.10 2.90 3.02
C ARG A 489 -11.57 2.57 3.11
N PHE A 490 -12.37 3.55 3.49
CA PHE A 490 -13.79 3.36 3.78
C PHE A 490 -14.70 4.17 2.85
N GLY A 491 -14.12 4.97 1.93
CA GLY A 491 -14.89 5.77 0.98
C GLY A 491 -15.71 6.88 1.65
N ILE A 492 -15.40 7.24 2.89
CA ILE A 492 -16.11 8.28 3.63
C ILE A 492 -15.53 9.63 3.22
N THR A 493 -16.27 10.35 2.38
CA THR A 493 -15.84 11.66 1.90
C THR A 493 -15.94 12.72 3.01
N ASN A 494 -15.23 13.83 2.83
CA ASN A 494 -15.23 14.94 3.77
C ASN A 494 -16.66 15.47 4.04
N ASP A 495 -17.55 15.40 3.05
CA ASP A 495 -18.93 15.84 3.18
C ASP A 495 -19.76 14.95 4.10
N MET A 496 -19.39 13.68 4.28
CA MET A 496 -20.06 12.74 5.17
C MET A 496 -19.60 12.90 6.64
N ILE A 497 -18.52 13.63 6.89
CA ILE A 497 -17.98 13.86 8.23
C ILE A 497 -18.51 15.19 8.76
N THR A 498 -19.19 15.17 9.92
CA THR A 498 -19.66 16.40 10.57
C THR A 498 -18.54 17.11 11.32
N SER A 499 -17.75 16.39 12.13
CA SER A 499 -16.58 16.95 12.79
C SER A 499 -15.65 15.87 13.34
N ILE A 500 -14.34 16.16 13.38
CA ILE A 500 -13.35 15.38 14.12
C ILE A 500 -12.78 16.26 15.24
N ARG A 501 -12.99 15.85 16.50
CA ARG A 501 -12.55 16.57 17.70
C ARG A 501 -11.52 15.74 18.45
N VAL A 502 -10.33 16.31 18.62
CA VAL A 502 -9.25 15.72 19.40
C VAL A 502 -9.16 16.49 20.72
N ARG A 503 -9.23 15.79 21.84
CA ARG A 503 -9.16 16.37 23.18
C ARG A 503 -8.21 15.55 24.05
N THR A 504 -7.45 16.21 24.90
CA THR A 504 -6.73 15.53 25.97
C THR A 504 -7.63 15.52 27.20
N SER A 505 -7.98 14.32 27.67
CA SER A 505 -8.78 14.12 28.87
C SER A 505 -7.91 13.55 29.99
N ARG A 506 -8.26 13.86 31.24
CA ARG A 506 -7.68 13.20 32.41
C ARG A 506 -8.54 11.99 32.73
N ARG A 507 -7.98 10.79 32.56
CA ARG A 507 -8.60 9.56 33.04
C ARG A 507 -8.19 9.35 34.49
N THR A 508 -9.16 9.39 35.39
CA THR A 508 -9.00 9.00 36.78
C THR A 508 -9.62 7.61 36.97
N GLU A 509 -8.79 6.57 36.92
CA GLU A 509 -9.16 5.26 37.44
C GLU A 509 -8.80 5.15 38.91
N ARG A 510 -9.40 4.21 39.63
CA ARG A 510 -9.23 4.03 41.09
C ARG A 510 -7.76 3.94 41.52
N ASN A 511 -6.86 3.47 40.65
CA ASN A 511 -5.43 3.26 40.94
C ASN A 511 -4.45 3.98 39.98
N HIS A 512 -4.93 4.73 38.98
CA HIS A 512 -4.07 5.47 38.03
C HIS A 512 -4.75 6.75 37.52
N CYS A 513 -4.02 7.87 37.61
CA CYS A 513 -4.37 9.12 36.97
C CYS A 513 -3.46 9.33 35.75
N GLY A 514 -4.02 9.24 34.55
CA GLY A 514 -3.30 9.39 33.29
C GLY A 514 -3.93 10.46 32.40
N LEU A 515 -3.12 11.08 31.54
CA LEU A 515 -3.62 11.87 30.42
C LEU A 515 -3.87 10.93 29.25
N GLU A 516 -5.01 11.06 28.59
CA GLU A 516 -5.41 10.26 27.43
C GLU A 516 -5.85 11.20 26.30
N THR A 517 -5.50 10.86 25.06
CA THR A 517 -5.95 11.59 23.88
C THR A 517 -7.22 10.93 23.34
N GLN A 518 -8.34 11.63 23.44
CA GLN A 518 -9.63 11.18 22.92
C GLN A 518 -9.93 11.82 21.57
N VAL A 519 -10.23 10.99 20.57
CA VAL A 519 -10.57 11.37 19.21
C VAL A 519 -12.03 11.02 18.95
N TYR A 520 -12.88 12.04 18.87
CA TYR A 520 -14.30 11.91 18.56
C TYR A 520 -14.53 12.22 17.08
N ILE A 521 -15.02 11.23 16.34
CA ILE A 521 -15.38 11.35 14.93
C ILE A 521 -16.90 11.29 14.84
N SER A 522 -17.52 12.37 14.38
CA SER A 522 -18.96 12.43 14.18
C SER A 522 -19.27 12.35 12.69
N LEU A 523 -20.05 11.36 12.28
CA LEU A 523 -20.48 11.14 10.91
C LEU A 523 -21.93 11.59 10.71
N LYS A 524 -22.27 12.03 9.50
CA LYS A 524 -23.66 12.32 9.13
C LYS A 524 -24.46 11.01 9.01
N ASN A 525 -25.74 11.06 9.34
CA ASN A 525 -26.69 10.02 9.03
C ASN A 525 -26.96 9.90 7.52
N ASP A 526 -26.02 9.27 6.81
CA ASP A 526 -26.08 8.94 5.39
C ASP A 526 -26.54 7.48 5.19
N PRO A 527 -27.37 7.17 4.16
CA PRO A 527 -27.78 5.81 3.83
C PRO A 527 -26.61 4.84 3.60
N TYR A 528 -25.50 5.31 3.01
CA TYR A 528 -24.29 4.52 2.80
C TYR A 528 -23.66 4.10 4.12
N ILE A 529 -23.53 5.05 5.05
CA ILE A 529 -22.92 4.83 6.37
C ILE A 529 -23.71 3.77 7.15
N LYS A 530 -25.03 3.91 7.20
CA LYS A 530 -25.92 2.96 7.89
C LYS A 530 -25.87 1.55 7.32
N ARG A 531 -25.81 1.42 5.99
CA ARG A 531 -25.87 0.11 5.32
C ARG A 531 -24.54 -0.61 5.27
N SER A 532 -23.42 0.12 5.13
CA SER A 532 -22.14 -0.50 4.77
C SER A 532 -21.00 -0.24 5.76
N PHE A 533 -21.09 0.84 6.54
CA PHE A 533 -20.02 1.25 7.44
C PHE A 533 -20.34 1.00 8.92
N GLN A 534 -21.60 1.01 9.31
CA GLN A 534 -22.01 0.85 10.72
C GLN A 534 -21.45 -0.43 11.36
N GLU A 535 -21.45 -1.56 10.64
CA GLU A 535 -20.88 -2.82 11.11
C GLU A 535 -19.34 -2.77 11.23
N LYS A 536 -18.68 -1.86 10.51
CA LYS A 536 -17.22 -1.70 10.46
C LYS A 536 -16.70 -0.67 11.46
N ILE A 537 -17.57 0.05 12.17
CA ILE A 537 -17.18 1.10 13.13
C ILE A 537 -16.22 0.59 14.20
N PRO A 538 -16.52 -0.48 14.96
CA PRO A 538 -15.65 -0.92 16.06
C PRO A 538 -14.25 -1.28 15.57
N MET A 539 -14.20 -1.88 14.38
CA MET A 539 -12.96 -2.23 13.74
C MET A 539 -12.17 -0.99 13.29
N THR A 540 -12.86 0.02 12.77
CA THR A 540 -12.24 1.26 12.29
C THR A 540 -11.68 2.10 13.43
N GLU A 541 -12.40 2.19 14.55
CA GLU A 541 -11.93 2.82 15.79
C GLU A 541 -10.61 2.18 16.24
N MET A 542 -10.61 0.84 16.32
CA MET A 542 -9.45 0.07 16.72
C MET A 542 -8.27 0.27 15.74
N LEU A 543 -8.53 0.30 14.43
CA LEU A 543 -7.50 0.53 13.41
C LEU A 543 -6.87 1.93 13.57
N LEU A 544 -7.70 2.98 13.63
CA LEU A 544 -7.24 4.36 13.73
C LEU A 544 -6.47 4.60 15.03
N GLN A 545 -6.95 4.06 16.15
CA GLN A 545 -6.27 4.16 17.44
C GLN A 545 -4.82 3.67 17.33
N LYS A 546 -4.61 2.49 16.77
CA LYS A 546 -3.27 1.89 16.62
C LYS A 546 -2.39 2.65 15.64
N MET A 547 -2.98 3.11 14.54
CA MET A 547 -2.24 3.91 13.56
C MET A 547 -1.71 5.18 14.21
N ILE A 548 -2.50 5.79 15.09
CA ILE A 548 -2.06 6.94 15.89
C ILE A 548 -0.99 6.51 16.89
N GLU A 549 -1.19 5.44 17.67
CA GLU A 549 -0.22 4.97 18.67
C GLU A 549 1.17 4.66 18.07
N VAL A 550 1.22 4.02 16.90
CA VAL A 550 2.48 3.64 16.23
C VAL A 550 3.22 4.85 15.64
N ARG A 551 2.49 5.85 15.13
CA ARG A 551 3.06 7.04 14.46
C ARG A 551 3.24 8.24 15.39
N SER A 552 2.56 8.21 16.53
CA SER A 552 2.60 9.26 17.53
C SER A 552 3.92 9.22 18.27
N THR A 553 4.56 10.38 18.37
CA THR A 553 5.70 10.57 19.26
C THR A 553 5.27 10.82 20.71
N ASN A 554 3.97 11.06 20.95
CA ASN A 554 3.42 11.23 22.28
C ASN A 554 3.21 9.87 22.97
N ILE A 555 3.60 9.81 24.25
CA ILE A 555 3.52 8.64 25.13
C ILE A 555 2.08 8.45 25.69
N LEU A 556 1.14 9.31 25.29
CA LEU A 556 -0.22 9.27 25.84
C LEU A 556 -1.05 8.17 25.18
N PRO A 557 -1.80 7.36 25.95
CA PRO A 557 -2.79 6.46 25.38
C PRO A 557 -3.80 7.23 24.53
N VAL A 558 -4.30 6.58 23.48
CA VAL A 558 -5.24 7.16 22.53
C VAL A 558 -6.53 6.36 22.56
N GLN A 559 -7.67 7.03 22.52
CA GLN A 559 -8.98 6.39 22.35
C GLN A 559 -9.69 7.05 21.18
N VAL A 560 -10.18 6.23 20.24
CA VAL A 560 -10.96 6.70 19.09
C VAL A 560 -12.41 6.24 19.27
N SER A 561 -13.36 7.14 19.06
CA SER A 561 -14.79 6.85 19.09
C SER A 561 -15.49 7.48 17.88
N ILE A 562 -16.29 6.70 17.16
CA ILE A 562 -17.03 7.09 15.97
C ILE A 562 -18.53 7.02 16.27
N GLU A 563 -19.24 8.12 16.09
CA GLU A 563 -20.69 8.23 16.30
C GLU A 563 -21.39 8.69 15.01
N ILE A 564 -22.59 8.17 14.77
CA ILE A 564 -23.44 8.58 13.64
C ILE A 564 -24.53 9.52 14.19
N ASN A 565 -24.56 10.76 13.68
CA ASN A 565 -25.52 11.81 14.05
C ASN A 565 -26.71 11.90 13.10
#